data_AF-A0A3S0ZGL4-F1
#
_entry.id   AF-A0A3S0ZGL4-F1
#
_cell.length_a   1.000
_cell.length_b   1.000
_cell.length_c   1.000
_cell.angle_alpha   90.00
_cell.angle_beta   90.00
_cell.angle_gamma   90.00
#
_symmetry.space_group_name_H-M   'P 1'
#
loop_
_entity.id
_entity.type
_entity.pdbx_description
1 polymer ?
#
loop_
_entity_poly.entity_id
_entity_poly.type
_entity_poly.pdbx_seq_one_letter_code
_entity_poly.pdbx_strand_id
1 'polypeptide(L)'
;MVQIICLANSKKYGDRCIAGIENSTGKWIRPVTNLEHGQVPKEMCLVDNEEPRLLDILEIPLLDTCPGYEYENRLIVHGKWQRVGQASIADILQYCEAEILHSQWQTSVPISFLESLLEHQRRTLQLMRTTKFQVDYCEGTRKWEASILTANAQTIRAKITDLALIDKLNQGTTIGNECLVTISLGQPWRKTDLDEFACWKLIAGVIELSKSDLIWMEMQRLGWSLAQGRSYLHQTYNKRSRQELTSTEITEFLNYLKSLPTPFNITV
;
A
#
# COMPACT_ATOMS: atom_id res chain seq x y z
N MET A 1 11.88 18.79 7.94
CA MET A 1 10.90 17.76 8.34
C MET A 1 10.11 17.36 7.11
N VAL A 2 9.83 16.07 6.94
CA VAL A 2 9.03 15.54 5.83
C VAL A 2 7.81 14.85 6.42
N GLN A 3 6.61 15.11 5.87
CA GLN A 3 5.37 14.46 6.28
C GLN A 3 4.98 13.39 5.28
N ILE A 4 4.90 12.14 5.73
CA ILE A 4 4.53 10.99 4.90
C ILE A 4 3.27 10.32 5.41
N ILE A 5 2.39 9.90 4.50
CA ILE A 5 1.32 8.94 4.79
C ILE A 5 1.95 7.55 4.82
N CYS A 6 1.99 6.92 5.98
CA CYS A 6 2.57 5.59 6.16
C CYS A 6 1.78 4.53 5.37
N LEU A 7 2.42 3.88 4.41
CA LEU A 7 1.84 2.82 3.58
C LEU A 7 2.57 1.48 3.69
N ALA A 8 3.67 1.44 4.43
CA ALA A 8 4.32 0.21 4.85
C ALA A 8 4.96 0.41 6.24
N ASN A 9 4.74 -0.57 7.11
CA ASN A 9 5.56 -0.82 8.28
C ASN A 9 5.84 -2.33 8.33
N SER A 10 6.84 -2.75 7.56
CA SER A 10 7.11 -4.16 7.28
C SER A 10 8.43 -4.65 7.86
N LYS A 11 8.58 -5.98 7.96
CA LYS A 11 9.79 -6.62 8.48
C LYS A 11 10.98 -6.47 7.51
N LYS A 12 12.12 -5.98 8.02
CA LYS A 12 13.41 -5.95 7.31
C LYS A 12 14.55 -6.40 8.23
N TYR A 13 15.06 -7.62 8.01
CA TYR A 13 16.18 -8.22 8.77
C TYR A 13 16.07 -8.18 10.31
N GLY A 14 14.85 -8.18 10.86
CA GLY A 14 14.59 -8.09 12.31
C GLY A 14 13.95 -6.76 12.72
N ASP A 15 14.21 -5.72 11.94
CA ASP A 15 13.78 -4.35 12.14
C ASP A 15 12.66 -3.96 11.16
N ARG A 16 12.53 -2.66 10.84
CA ARG A 16 11.46 -2.10 10.02
C ARG A 16 11.93 -1.58 8.68
N CYS A 17 11.05 -1.73 7.69
CA CYS A 17 10.98 -0.90 6.50
C CYS A 17 9.73 -0.02 6.65
N ILE A 18 9.93 1.27 6.89
CA ILE A 18 8.86 2.26 6.85
C ILE A 18 8.86 2.88 5.46
N ALA A 19 7.69 3.02 4.84
CA ALA A 19 7.57 3.74 3.58
C ALA A 19 6.20 4.40 3.46
N GLY A 20 6.14 5.48 2.68
CA GLY A 20 4.93 6.25 2.53
C GLY A 20 5.00 7.26 1.40
N ILE A 21 3.90 7.97 1.21
CA ILE A 21 3.80 9.04 0.21
C ILE A 21 3.91 10.38 0.92
N GLU A 22 4.79 11.26 0.44
CA GLU A 22 4.96 12.61 0.95
C GLU A 22 3.73 13.47 0.62
N ASN A 23 3.12 14.10 1.64
CA ASN A 23 1.90 14.90 1.49
C ASN A 23 2.06 16.06 0.50
N SER A 24 3.21 16.73 0.48
CA SER A 24 3.44 17.94 -0.30
C SER A 24 3.74 17.66 -1.78
N THR A 25 4.33 16.51 -2.09
CA THR A 25 4.83 16.21 -3.44
C THR A 25 4.16 15.01 -4.11
N GLY A 26 3.47 14.16 -3.34
CA GLY A 26 2.93 12.89 -3.83
C GLY A 26 4.00 11.85 -4.18
N LYS A 27 5.27 12.09 -3.84
CA LYS A 27 6.37 11.15 -4.10
C LYS A 27 6.48 10.11 -3.01
N TRP A 28 6.89 8.91 -3.40
CA TRP A 28 7.27 7.88 -2.44
C TRP A 28 8.54 8.27 -1.68
N ILE A 29 8.53 8.01 -0.38
CA ILE A 29 9.65 8.21 0.54
C ILE A 29 9.79 6.95 1.39
N ARG A 30 11.03 6.46 1.51
CA ARG A 30 11.44 5.38 2.39
C ARG A 30 12.51 5.90 3.35
N PRO A 31 12.16 6.21 4.62
CA PRO A 31 13.15 6.49 5.65
C PRO A 31 14.13 5.32 5.83
N VAL A 32 15.43 5.61 5.78
CA VAL A 32 16.50 4.62 5.99
C VAL A 32 17.53 5.12 6.99
N THR A 33 18.24 4.19 7.62
CA THR A 33 19.40 4.48 8.47
C THR A 33 20.71 4.19 7.74
N ASN A 34 21.85 4.42 8.42
CA ASN A 34 23.18 4.02 7.94
C ASN A 34 23.54 2.56 8.28
N LEU A 35 22.59 1.75 8.77
CA LEU A 35 22.81 0.30 8.93
C LEU A 35 23.01 -0.36 7.55
N GLU A 36 23.62 -1.55 7.54
CA GLU A 36 24.04 -2.26 6.32
C GLU A 36 22.96 -2.35 5.24
N HIS A 37 21.70 -2.56 5.64
CA HIS A 37 20.57 -2.66 4.72
C HIS A 37 19.61 -1.47 4.85
N GLY A 38 20.01 -0.37 5.49
CA GLY A 38 19.18 0.81 5.71
C GLY A 38 17.90 0.57 6.51
N GLN A 39 17.79 -0.56 7.22
CA GLN A 39 16.66 -0.89 8.07
C GLN A 39 16.51 0.12 9.21
N VAL A 40 15.28 0.41 9.62
CA VAL A 40 14.99 1.32 10.73
C VAL A 40 14.80 0.48 12.00
N PRO A 41 15.67 0.63 13.02
CA PRO A 41 15.50 -0.08 14.29
C PRO A 41 14.09 0.10 14.84
N LYS A 42 13.48 -0.98 15.36
CA LYS A 42 12.11 -0.94 15.87
C LYS A 42 11.91 0.19 16.88
N GLU A 43 12.88 0.39 17.78
CA GLU A 43 12.85 1.40 18.83
C GLU A 43 12.91 2.83 18.27
N MET A 44 13.56 3.02 17.11
CA MET A 44 13.72 4.33 16.48
C MET A 44 12.43 4.82 15.83
N CYS A 45 11.59 3.93 15.30
CA CYS A 45 10.33 4.32 14.67
C CYS A 45 9.16 4.46 15.64
N LEU A 46 9.34 4.21 16.94
CA LEU A 46 8.27 4.37 17.93
C LEU A 46 7.85 5.83 18.07
N VAL A 47 6.55 6.07 17.99
CA VAL A 47 5.91 7.36 18.28
C VAL A 47 4.93 7.13 19.43
N ASP A 48 5.11 7.85 20.53
CA ASP A 48 4.31 7.67 21.76
C ASP A 48 4.27 6.20 22.26
N ASN A 49 5.40 5.49 22.14
CA ASN A 49 5.58 4.06 22.44
C ASN A 49 4.79 3.09 21.56
N GLU A 50 4.21 3.56 20.46
CA GLU A 50 3.54 2.72 19.47
C GLU A 50 4.33 2.67 18.16
N GLU A 51 4.27 1.54 17.47
CA GLU A 51 4.75 1.47 16.09
C GLU A 51 3.79 2.24 15.15
N PRO A 52 4.31 2.84 14.07
CA PRO A 52 3.46 3.49 13.08
C PRO A 52 2.48 2.50 12.44
N ARG A 53 1.24 2.95 12.28
CA ARG A 53 0.17 2.19 11.60
C ARG A 53 0.04 2.69 10.17
N LEU A 54 -0.49 1.83 9.29
CA LEU A 54 -0.87 2.27 7.96
C LEU A 54 -1.87 3.42 8.07
N LEU A 55 -1.73 4.41 7.18
CA LEU A 55 -2.44 5.69 7.15
C LEU A 55 -2.06 6.70 8.24
N ASP A 56 -1.18 6.40 9.18
CA ASP A 56 -0.62 7.44 10.05
C ASP A 56 0.12 8.49 9.20
N ILE A 57 -0.08 9.77 9.50
CA ILE A 57 0.73 10.85 8.93
C ILE A 57 1.90 11.08 9.88
N LEU A 58 3.09 10.70 9.42
CA LEU A 58 4.32 10.77 10.20
C LEU A 58 5.14 11.96 9.75
N GLU A 59 5.58 12.77 10.71
CA GLU A 59 6.58 13.81 10.49
C GLU A 59 7.96 13.30 10.91
N ILE A 60 8.89 13.25 9.96
CA ILE A 60 10.20 12.61 10.12
C ILE A 60 11.32 13.57 9.68
N PRO A 61 12.42 13.68 10.47
CA PRO A 61 13.61 14.41 10.05
C PRO A 61 14.42 13.59 9.02
N LEU A 62 14.39 14.00 7.75
CA LEU A 62 15.04 13.32 6.63
C LEU A 62 15.95 14.28 5.84
N LEU A 63 17.03 13.76 5.24
CA LEU A 63 17.75 14.42 4.15
C LEU A 63 17.03 14.21 2.81
N ASP A 64 17.25 15.10 1.85
CA ASP A 64 16.66 15.03 0.51
C ASP A 64 17.19 13.88 -0.36
N THR A 65 18.37 13.35 -0.04
CA THR A 65 18.98 12.23 -0.77
C THR A 65 19.69 11.27 0.18
N CYS A 66 19.88 10.03 -0.28
CA CYS A 66 20.60 8.98 0.43
C CYS A 66 21.39 8.13 -0.58
N PRO A 67 22.60 7.65 -0.26
CA PRO A 67 23.26 6.62 -1.05
C PRO A 67 22.39 5.36 -1.18
N GLY A 68 22.43 4.71 -2.34
CA GLY A 68 21.65 3.52 -2.66
C GLY A 68 21.17 3.54 -4.10
N TYR A 69 20.55 2.45 -4.54
CA TYR A 69 19.94 2.39 -5.87
C TYR A 69 18.44 2.74 -5.81
N GLU A 70 17.78 2.57 -4.67
CA GLU A 70 16.35 2.85 -4.55
C GLU A 70 16.07 4.35 -4.54
N TYR A 71 15.26 4.81 -5.50
CA TYR A 71 14.93 6.23 -5.69
C TYR A 71 14.24 6.86 -4.46
N GLU A 72 13.49 6.05 -3.71
CA GLU A 72 12.65 6.50 -2.60
C GLU A 72 13.44 6.71 -1.30
N ASN A 73 14.67 6.21 -1.18
CA ASN A 73 15.42 6.23 0.06
C ASN A 73 15.76 7.66 0.50
N ARG A 74 15.53 7.96 1.77
CA ARG A 74 15.90 9.23 2.42
C ARG A 74 16.52 8.94 3.77
N LEU A 75 17.72 9.50 4.02
CA LEU A 75 18.46 9.23 5.24
C LEU A 75 17.80 9.93 6.43
N ILE A 76 17.54 9.17 7.49
CA ILE A 76 17.04 9.70 8.76
C ILE A 76 18.17 10.49 9.44
N VAL A 77 17.86 11.71 9.87
CA VAL A 77 18.78 12.54 10.68
C VAL A 77 18.29 12.68 12.10
N HIS A 78 19.10 13.31 12.94
CA HIS A 78 18.77 13.51 14.35
C HIS A 78 17.48 14.32 14.52
N GLY A 79 16.54 13.76 15.28
CA GLY A 79 15.28 14.40 15.66
C GLY A 79 14.26 13.36 16.09
N LYS A 80 13.10 13.82 16.58
CA LYS A 80 12.00 12.93 16.99
C LYS A 80 10.99 12.78 15.86
N TRP A 81 10.47 11.58 15.72
CA TRP A 81 9.31 11.32 14.87
C TRP A 81 8.05 11.80 15.59
N GLN A 82 7.08 12.27 14.83
CA GLN A 82 5.77 12.67 15.36
C GLN A 82 4.66 12.09 14.50
N ARG A 83 3.55 11.71 15.14
CA ARG A 83 2.30 11.37 14.45
C ARG A 83 1.46 12.64 14.46
N VAL A 84 1.34 13.28 13.29
CA VAL A 84 0.68 14.59 13.16
C VAL A 84 -0.76 14.48 12.63
N GLY A 85 -1.20 13.28 12.27
CA GLY A 85 -2.56 13.02 11.83
C GLY A 85 -2.75 11.60 11.32
N GLN A 86 -3.88 11.37 10.67
CA GLN A 86 -4.23 10.12 10.00
C GLN A 86 -4.89 10.45 8.67
N ALA A 87 -4.40 9.82 7.59
CA ALA A 87 -4.98 9.91 6.27
C ALA A 87 -6.19 8.98 6.12
N SER A 88 -7.05 9.30 5.16
CA SER A 88 -8.13 8.44 4.72
C SER A 88 -7.73 7.66 3.46
N ILE A 89 -8.54 6.66 3.10
CA ILE A 89 -8.41 5.97 1.82
C ILE A 89 -8.48 6.97 0.64
N ALA A 90 -9.38 7.95 0.73
CA ALA A 90 -9.58 8.93 -0.34
C ALA A 90 -8.31 9.73 -0.65
N ASP A 91 -7.48 10.00 0.37
CA ASP A 91 -6.24 10.76 0.20
C ASP A 91 -5.20 10.00 -0.64
N ILE A 92 -5.24 8.66 -0.61
CA ILE A 92 -4.22 7.81 -1.23
C ILE A 92 -4.66 7.09 -2.51
N LEU A 93 -5.96 7.06 -2.81
CA LEU A 93 -6.49 6.33 -3.98
C LEU A 93 -5.88 6.81 -5.31
N GLN A 94 -5.59 8.11 -5.42
CA GLN A 94 -4.98 8.71 -6.61
C GLN A 94 -3.58 8.18 -6.92
N TYR A 95 -2.89 7.60 -5.94
CA TYR A 95 -1.54 7.05 -6.11
C TYR A 95 -1.54 5.56 -6.47
N CYS A 96 -2.72 4.95 -6.63
CA CYS A 96 -2.82 3.56 -7.07
C CYS A 96 -2.40 3.43 -8.54
N GLU A 97 -1.50 2.49 -8.80
CA GLU A 97 -1.02 2.18 -10.14
C GLU A 97 -1.66 0.88 -10.66
N ALA A 98 -2.02 0.88 -11.94
CA ALA A 98 -2.67 -0.27 -12.58
C ALA A 98 -1.68 -1.34 -13.07
N GLU A 99 -0.53 -0.90 -13.60
CA GLU A 99 0.51 -1.78 -14.14
C GLU A 99 1.49 -2.19 -13.05
N ILE A 100 1.96 -3.43 -13.11
CA ILE A 100 2.94 -3.94 -12.16
C ILE A 100 4.27 -3.20 -12.33
N LEU A 101 4.85 -2.70 -11.24
CA LEU A 101 6.19 -2.11 -11.25
C LEU A 101 7.22 -3.13 -11.76
N HIS A 102 7.98 -2.76 -12.79
CA HIS A 102 8.87 -3.66 -13.52
C HIS A 102 8.13 -4.93 -13.99
N SER A 103 7.07 -4.75 -14.77
CA SER A 103 6.12 -5.81 -15.18
C SER A 103 6.77 -6.95 -15.96
N GLN A 104 7.90 -6.71 -16.64
CA GLN A 104 8.72 -7.73 -17.30
C GLN A 104 9.34 -8.75 -16.32
N TRP A 105 9.34 -8.44 -15.02
CA TRP A 105 9.94 -9.24 -13.96
C TRP A 105 8.89 -9.58 -12.88
N GLN A 106 8.04 -10.58 -13.12
CA GLN A 106 6.82 -10.80 -12.32
C GLN A 106 7.06 -11.00 -10.82
N THR A 107 8.15 -11.68 -10.42
CA THR A 107 8.40 -12.07 -9.03
C THR A 107 9.60 -11.36 -8.41
N SER A 108 10.70 -11.23 -9.16
CA SER A 108 11.92 -10.59 -8.68
C SER A 108 12.62 -9.87 -9.83
N VAL A 109 13.20 -8.72 -9.53
CA VAL A 109 13.83 -7.82 -10.50
C VAL A 109 15.36 -7.95 -10.37
N PRO A 110 16.12 -8.27 -11.43
CA PRO A 110 17.57 -8.30 -11.39
C PRO A 110 18.18 -6.98 -10.93
N ILE A 111 19.21 -7.02 -10.09
CA ILE A 111 19.87 -5.80 -9.62
C ILE A 111 20.58 -5.09 -10.77
N SER A 112 21.17 -5.83 -11.72
CA SER A 112 21.83 -5.27 -12.90
C SER A 112 20.87 -4.42 -13.74
N PHE A 113 19.62 -4.88 -13.88
CA PHE A 113 18.57 -4.12 -14.55
C PHE A 113 18.27 -2.82 -13.79
N LEU A 114 18.06 -2.87 -12.48
CA LEU A 114 17.79 -1.66 -11.69
C LEU A 114 18.94 -0.66 -11.77
N GLU A 115 20.19 -1.13 -11.67
CA GLU A 115 21.37 -0.28 -11.76
C GLU A 115 21.59 0.31 -13.16
N SER A 116 21.09 -0.36 -14.21
CA SER A 116 21.11 0.15 -15.59
C SER A 116 20.16 1.34 -15.81
N LEU A 117 19.15 1.51 -14.94
CA LEU A 117 18.17 2.59 -15.04
C LEU A 117 18.74 3.93 -14.53
N LEU A 118 18.17 5.02 -15.04
CA LEU A 118 18.38 6.36 -14.47
C LEU A 118 17.82 6.41 -13.04
N GLU A 119 18.41 7.22 -12.18
CA GLU A 119 18.06 7.28 -10.74
C GLU A 119 16.54 7.40 -10.49
N HIS A 120 15.85 8.31 -11.18
CA HIS A 120 14.40 8.52 -11.03
C HIS A 120 13.53 7.35 -11.55
N GLN A 121 14.11 6.43 -12.31
CA GLN A 121 13.44 5.23 -12.82
C GLN A 121 13.65 4.02 -11.90
N ARG A 122 14.57 4.10 -10.93
CA ARG A 122 14.87 3.03 -9.95
C ARG A 122 13.83 2.95 -8.84
N ARG A 123 12.56 2.97 -9.23
CA ARG A 123 11.43 2.84 -8.33
C ARG A 123 11.39 1.43 -7.75
N THR A 124 11.12 1.34 -6.45
CA THR A 124 11.04 0.09 -5.68
C THR A 124 9.79 0.00 -4.81
N LEU A 125 8.93 1.02 -4.83
CA LEU A 125 7.66 1.07 -4.13
C LEU A 125 6.51 1.35 -5.08
N GLN A 126 5.39 0.71 -4.79
CA GLN A 126 4.16 0.82 -5.56
C GLN A 126 2.94 0.60 -4.66
N LEU A 127 1.87 1.36 -4.89
CA LEU A 127 0.56 1.11 -4.32
C LEU A 127 -0.34 0.55 -5.42
N MET A 128 -1.00 -0.56 -5.16
CA MET A 128 -1.95 -1.18 -6.09
C MET A 128 -3.30 -1.40 -5.43
N ARG A 129 -4.37 -1.31 -6.21
CA ARG A 129 -5.68 -1.83 -5.81
C ARG A 129 -5.84 -3.25 -6.35
N THR A 130 -6.41 -4.13 -5.54
CA THR A 130 -6.88 -5.45 -5.95
C THR A 130 -8.34 -5.66 -5.53
N THR A 131 -9.11 -6.35 -6.36
CA THR A 131 -10.45 -6.85 -6.04
C THR A 131 -10.44 -8.30 -5.57
N LYS A 132 -9.27 -8.95 -5.64
CA LYS A 132 -9.05 -10.35 -5.28
C LYS A 132 -7.71 -10.49 -4.57
N PHE A 133 -7.72 -10.32 -3.26
CA PHE A 133 -6.62 -10.60 -2.35
C PHE A 133 -6.81 -11.98 -1.75
N GLN A 134 -5.91 -12.92 -2.05
CA GLN A 134 -5.98 -14.30 -1.55
C GLN A 134 -4.71 -14.62 -0.78
N VAL A 135 -4.85 -15.03 0.47
CA VAL A 135 -3.74 -15.37 1.36
C VAL A 135 -3.55 -16.88 1.43
N ASP A 136 -2.29 -17.31 1.41
CA ASP A 136 -1.90 -18.72 1.55
C ASP A 136 -0.71 -18.82 2.51
N TYR A 137 -0.70 -19.84 3.37
CA TYR A 137 0.46 -20.13 4.21
C TYR A 137 1.37 -21.14 3.49
N CYS A 138 2.62 -20.75 3.22
CA CYS A 138 3.59 -21.62 2.57
C CYS A 138 4.36 -22.43 3.61
N GLU A 139 3.98 -23.70 3.82
CA GLU A 139 4.63 -24.60 4.78
C GLU A 139 6.14 -24.72 4.58
N GLY A 140 6.59 -24.84 3.32
CA GLY A 140 8.02 -25.00 3.01
C GLY A 140 8.89 -23.80 3.39
N THR A 141 8.32 -22.58 3.42
CA THR A 141 9.06 -21.38 3.84
C THR A 141 8.64 -20.85 5.21
N ARG A 142 7.58 -21.42 5.79
CA ARG A 142 6.91 -20.98 7.02
C ARG A 142 6.56 -19.49 7.00
N LYS A 143 6.06 -19.03 5.85
CA LYS A 143 5.72 -17.63 5.60
C LYS A 143 4.36 -17.53 4.93
N TRP A 144 3.63 -16.47 5.27
CA TRP A 144 2.45 -16.06 4.53
C TRP A 144 2.83 -15.48 3.17
N GLU A 145 2.08 -15.85 2.16
CA GLU A 145 2.10 -15.29 0.82
C GLU A 145 0.70 -14.81 0.47
N ALA A 146 0.60 -13.90 -0.49
CA ALA A 146 -0.69 -13.60 -1.09
C ALA A 146 -0.58 -13.45 -2.60
N SER A 147 -1.67 -13.82 -3.26
CA SER A 147 -1.92 -13.57 -4.67
C SER A 147 -2.85 -12.37 -4.81
N ILE A 148 -2.48 -11.42 -5.67
CA ILE A 148 -3.28 -10.22 -5.97
C ILE A 148 -3.60 -10.15 -7.46
N LEU A 149 -4.84 -9.80 -7.79
CA LEU A 149 -5.28 -9.53 -9.15
C LEU A 149 -5.22 -8.02 -9.43
N THR A 150 -4.40 -7.64 -10.40
CA THR A 150 -4.28 -6.24 -10.84
C THR A 150 -5.44 -5.82 -11.72
N ALA A 151 -5.61 -4.51 -11.92
CA ALA A 151 -6.62 -3.96 -12.82
C ALA A 151 -6.50 -4.48 -14.27
N ASN A 152 -5.28 -4.81 -14.71
CA ASN A 152 -5.00 -5.33 -16.05
C ASN A 152 -5.07 -6.87 -16.13
N ALA A 153 -5.76 -7.51 -15.18
CA ALA A 153 -5.93 -8.96 -15.07
C ALA A 153 -4.63 -9.77 -14.95
N GLN A 154 -3.51 -9.12 -14.60
CA GLN A 154 -2.27 -9.81 -14.23
C GLN A 154 -2.31 -10.21 -12.76
N THR A 155 -1.69 -11.34 -12.42
CA THR A 155 -1.58 -11.81 -11.03
C THR A 155 -0.15 -11.65 -10.54
N ILE A 156 0.02 -11.13 -9.32
CA ILE A 156 1.29 -11.19 -8.59
C ILE A 156 1.11 -12.12 -7.40
N ARG A 157 2.08 -12.99 -7.15
CA ARG A 157 2.19 -13.73 -5.90
C ARG A 157 3.47 -13.32 -5.18
N ALA A 158 3.35 -12.90 -3.93
CA ALA A 158 4.48 -12.38 -3.17
C ALA A 158 4.37 -12.73 -1.68
N LYS A 159 5.53 -12.77 -1.00
CA LYS A 159 5.60 -12.97 0.45
C LYS A 159 5.08 -11.74 1.18
N ILE A 160 4.33 -11.98 2.25
CA ILE A 160 3.84 -10.92 3.13
C ILE A 160 4.95 -10.59 4.12
N THR A 161 5.22 -9.30 4.26
CA THR A 161 6.16 -8.72 5.22
C THR A 161 5.52 -7.65 6.11
N ASP A 162 4.28 -7.25 5.81
CA ASP A 162 3.42 -6.47 6.70
C ASP A 162 3.19 -7.23 8.02
N LEU A 163 3.75 -6.70 9.11
CA LEU A 163 3.72 -7.36 10.41
C LEU A 163 2.32 -7.35 11.02
N ALA A 164 1.57 -6.26 10.87
CA ALA A 164 0.22 -6.17 11.42
C ALA A 164 -0.72 -7.18 10.73
N LEU A 165 -0.56 -7.37 9.42
CA LEU A 165 -1.29 -8.41 8.69
C LEU A 165 -0.83 -9.82 9.10
N ILE A 166 0.48 -10.07 9.18
CA ILE A 166 1.00 -11.38 9.62
C ILE A 166 0.45 -11.77 10.99
N ASP A 167 0.42 -10.83 11.94
CA ASP A 167 -0.11 -11.07 13.29
C ASP A 167 -1.60 -11.41 13.27
N LYS A 168 -2.41 -10.70 12.46
CA LYS A 168 -3.83 -11.03 12.25
C LYS A 168 -4.01 -12.43 11.67
N LEU A 169 -3.25 -12.80 10.65
CA LEU A 169 -3.34 -14.11 9.98
C LEU A 169 -2.93 -15.25 10.91
N ASN A 170 -1.87 -15.06 11.70
CA ASN A 170 -1.45 -16.04 12.71
C ASN A 170 -2.52 -16.27 13.79
N GLN A 171 -3.38 -15.29 14.05
CA GLN A 171 -4.52 -15.40 14.96
C GLN A 171 -5.76 -16.04 14.30
N GLY A 172 -5.67 -16.45 13.03
CA GLY A 172 -6.77 -17.05 12.28
C GLY A 172 -7.77 -16.03 11.72
N THR A 173 -7.43 -14.74 11.71
CA THR A 173 -8.30 -13.69 11.15
C THR A 173 -8.33 -13.80 9.63
N THR A 174 -9.53 -13.76 9.04
CA THR A 174 -9.72 -13.67 7.60
C THR A 174 -9.67 -12.22 7.15
N ILE A 175 -9.26 -12.00 5.90
CA ILE A 175 -9.08 -10.68 5.30
C ILE A 175 -10.01 -10.56 4.09
N GLY A 176 -10.53 -9.36 3.86
CA GLY A 176 -11.35 -9.05 2.69
C GLY A 176 -10.60 -9.23 1.36
N ASN A 177 -11.35 -9.40 0.27
CA ASN A 177 -10.77 -9.52 -1.07
C ASN A 177 -10.34 -8.17 -1.66
N GLU A 178 -11.02 -7.09 -1.29
CA GLU A 178 -10.80 -5.74 -1.83
C GLU A 178 -9.81 -5.00 -0.93
N CYS A 179 -8.60 -4.77 -1.44
CA CYS A 179 -7.51 -4.18 -0.68
C CYS A 179 -6.75 -3.14 -1.50
N LEU A 180 -6.14 -2.20 -0.80
CA LEU A 180 -4.95 -1.50 -1.27
C LEU A 180 -3.72 -2.24 -0.76
N VAL A 181 -2.75 -2.45 -1.64
CA VAL A 181 -1.57 -3.27 -1.39
C VAL A 181 -0.33 -2.49 -1.77
N THR A 182 0.53 -2.26 -0.78
CA THR A 182 1.86 -1.70 -1.01
C THR A 182 2.82 -2.83 -1.37
N ILE A 183 3.34 -2.79 -2.60
CA ILE A 183 4.41 -3.66 -3.06
C ILE A 183 5.75 -2.96 -2.86
N SER A 184 6.71 -3.67 -2.28
CA SER A 184 8.10 -3.23 -2.14
C SER A 184 9.03 -4.24 -2.79
N LEU A 185 10.12 -3.78 -3.40
CA LEU A 185 11.26 -4.65 -3.69
C LEU A 185 12.09 -4.85 -2.42
N GLY A 186 12.45 -6.10 -2.13
CA GLY A 186 13.38 -6.47 -1.07
C GLY A 186 14.82 -6.13 -1.42
N GLN A 187 15.73 -6.34 -0.47
CA GLN A 187 17.17 -6.22 -0.74
C GLN A 187 17.64 -7.29 -1.74
N PRO A 188 18.74 -7.03 -2.48
CA PRO A 188 19.28 -7.99 -3.43
C PRO A 188 19.60 -9.32 -2.74
N TRP A 189 19.08 -10.41 -3.28
CA TRP A 189 19.32 -11.75 -2.76
C TRP A 189 19.39 -12.77 -3.91
N ARG A 190 20.22 -13.80 -3.73
CA ARG A 190 20.37 -14.92 -4.66
C ARG A 190 20.16 -16.23 -3.91
N LYS A 191 19.55 -17.21 -4.58
CA LYS A 191 19.25 -18.52 -3.97
C LYS A 191 20.47 -19.41 -3.91
N THR A 192 21.28 -19.38 -4.96
CA THR A 192 22.56 -20.07 -5.09
C THR A 192 23.62 -19.11 -5.59
N ASP A 193 24.89 -19.48 -5.48
CA ASP A 193 25.99 -18.64 -5.97
C ASP A 193 26.04 -18.50 -7.50
N LEU A 194 25.32 -19.38 -8.21
CA LEU A 194 25.17 -19.33 -9.66
C LEU A 194 24.06 -18.38 -10.12
N ASP A 195 23.15 -18.01 -9.22
CA ASP A 195 22.05 -17.10 -9.54
C ASP A 195 22.52 -15.64 -9.50
N GLU A 196 21.95 -14.84 -10.40
CA GLU A 196 22.08 -13.39 -10.32
C GLU A 196 21.37 -12.84 -9.06
N PHE A 197 21.92 -11.78 -8.47
CA PHE A 197 21.23 -11.05 -7.42
C PHE A 197 19.94 -10.41 -7.95
N ALA A 198 18.84 -10.64 -7.26
CA ALA A 198 17.55 -10.05 -7.60
C ALA A 198 16.82 -9.51 -6.36
N CYS A 199 16.04 -8.47 -6.59
CA CYS A 199 15.18 -7.86 -5.59
C CYS A 199 13.77 -8.44 -5.71
N TRP A 200 13.33 -9.22 -4.72
CA TRP A 200 12.04 -9.88 -4.73
C TRP A 200 10.90 -8.91 -4.43
N LYS A 201 9.77 -9.05 -5.13
CA LYS A 201 8.53 -8.35 -4.79
C LYS A 201 7.96 -8.90 -3.48
N LEU A 202 7.60 -7.99 -2.59
CA LEU A 202 7.07 -8.26 -1.25
C LEU A 202 5.82 -7.44 -1.03
N ILE A 203 4.85 -8.00 -0.30
CA ILE A 203 3.68 -7.28 0.19
C ILE A 203 4.08 -6.64 1.52
N ALA A 204 4.26 -5.32 1.50
CA ALA A 204 4.81 -4.54 2.61
C ALA A 204 3.72 -3.79 3.41
N GLY A 205 2.52 -3.63 2.85
CA GLY A 205 1.38 -3.03 3.52
C GLY A 205 0.08 -3.49 2.87
N VAL A 206 -0.94 -3.79 3.67
CA VAL A 206 -2.29 -4.15 3.19
C VAL A 206 -3.35 -3.38 3.95
N ILE A 207 -4.18 -2.64 3.22
CA ILE A 207 -5.30 -1.87 3.75
C ILE A 207 -6.58 -2.44 3.17
N GLU A 208 -7.41 -3.04 4.02
CA GLU A 208 -8.73 -3.58 3.64
C GLU A 208 -9.69 -2.43 3.31
N LEU A 209 -10.39 -2.54 2.17
CA LEU A 209 -11.40 -1.57 1.77
C LEU A 209 -12.75 -1.96 2.36
N SER A 210 -13.33 -1.07 3.17
CA SER A 210 -14.69 -1.27 3.67
C SER A 210 -15.72 -1.09 2.54
N LYS A 211 -16.94 -1.59 2.75
CA LYS A 211 -18.05 -1.31 1.81
C LYS A 211 -18.31 0.19 1.65
N SER A 212 -18.08 0.99 2.69
CA SER A 212 -18.24 2.45 2.61
C SER A 212 -17.18 3.08 1.70
N ASP A 213 -15.93 2.59 1.75
CA ASP A 213 -14.85 3.01 0.86
C ASP A 213 -15.18 2.63 -0.59
N LEU A 214 -15.64 1.39 -0.81
CA LEU A 214 -16.05 0.93 -2.12
C LEU A 214 -17.23 1.75 -2.68
N ILE A 215 -18.23 2.11 -1.86
CA ILE A 215 -19.33 3.00 -2.27
C ILE A 215 -18.78 4.37 -2.68
N TRP A 216 -17.85 4.93 -1.90
CA TRP A 216 -17.20 6.20 -2.25
C TRP A 216 -16.54 6.12 -3.62
N MET A 217 -15.77 5.06 -3.86
CA MET A 217 -15.06 4.84 -5.12
C MET A 217 -16.01 4.65 -6.30
N GLU A 218 -17.09 3.89 -6.14
CA GLU A 218 -18.11 3.72 -7.19
C GLU A 218 -18.86 5.03 -7.46
N MET A 219 -19.14 5.84 -6.44
CA MET A 219 -19.68 7.18 -6.65
C MET A 219 -18.73 8.07 -7.44
N GLN A 220 -17.42 8.03 -7.15
CA GLN A 220 -16.42 8.76 -7.95
C GLN A 220 -16.38 8.27 -9.40
N ARG A 221 -16.38 6.95 -9.63
CA ARG A 221 -16.46 6.35 -10.98
C ARG A 221 -17.67 6.85 -11.76
N LEU A 222 -18.80 7.03 -11.10
CA LEU A 222 -20.06 7.48 -11.70
C LEU A 222 -20.18 9.00 -11.79
N GLY A 223 -19.21 9.77 -11.26
CA GLY A 223 -19.32 11.22 -11.14
C GLY A 223 -20.42 11.69 -10.19
N TRP A 224 -20.86 10.83 -9.26
CA TRP A 224 -21.88 11.17 -8.28
C TRP A 224 -21.33 12.14 -7.22
N SER A 225 -22.02 13.26 -7.05
CA SER A 225 -21.80 14.18 -5.94
C SER A 225 -22.24 13.57 -4.60
N LEU A 226 -21.71 14.11 -3.50
CA LEU A 226 -22.18 13.78 -2.14
C LEU A 226 -23.68 14.04 -1.98
N ALA A 227 -24.22 15.09 -2.62
CA ALA A 227 -25.63 15.43 -2.59
C ALA A 227 -26.49 14.34 -3.27
N GLN A 228 -26.08 13.85 -4.45
CA GLN A 228 -26.77 12.74 -5.13
C GLN A 228 -26.75 11.47 -4.29
N GLY A 229 -25.59 11.12 -3.72
CA GLY A 229 -25.48 9.98 -2.81
C GLY A 229 -26.43 10.12 -1.61
N ARG A 230 -26.47 11.30 -0.97
CA ARG A 230 -27.36 11.56 0.16
C ARG A 230 -28.85 11.50 -0.23
N SER A 231 -29.21 12.03 -1.39
CA SER A 231 -30.57 11.96 -1.92
C SER A 231 -31.01 10.51 -2.15
N TYR A 232 -30.13 9.67 -2.72
CA TYR A 232 -30.39 8.24 -2.89
C TYR A 232 -30.63 7.56 -1.54
N LEU A 233 -29.76 7.78 -0.55
CA LEU A 233 -29.93 7.19 0.78
C LEU A 233 -31.26 7.58 1.45
N HIS A 234 -31.66 8.84 1.30
CA HIS A 234 -32.93 9.32 1.83
C HIS A 234 -34.13 8.70 1.10
N GLN A 235 -34.11 8.65 -0.23
CA GLN A 235 -35.21 8.15 -1.04
C GLN A 235 -35.39 6.63 -0.93
N THR A 236 -34.29 5.88 -0.84
CA THR A 236 -34.31 4.40 -0.85
C THR A 236 -34.43 3.80 0.55
N TYR A 237 -33.73 4.38 1.54
CA TYR A 237 -33.62 3.80 2.89
C TYR A 237 -34.13 4.72 4.01
N ASN A 238 -34.59 5.94 3.67
CA ASN A 238 -34.93 6.97 4.65
C ASN A 238 -33.79 7.29 5.64
N LYS A 239 -32.53 7.27 5.15
CA LYS A 239 -31.31 7.54 5.94
C LYS A 239 -30.60 8.80 5.48
N ARG A 240 -29.88 9.46 6.39
CA ARG A 240 -29.14 10.70 6.06
C ARG A 240 -27.67 10.44 5.74
N SER A 241 -27.12 9.33 6.19
CA SER A 241 -25.71 8.98 6.03
C SER A 241 -25.52 7.48 5.85
N ARG A 242 -24.37 7.09 5.27
CA ARG A 242 -24.01 5.67 5.11
C ARG A 242 -23.77 4.96 6.44
N GLN A 243 -23.44 5.71 7.49
CA GLN A 243 -23.23 5.19 8.85
C GLN A 243 -24.53 4.67 9.48
N GLU A 244 -25.69 5.14 8.99
CA GLU A 244 -27.01 4.68 9.46
C GLU A 244 -27.53 3.45 8.70
N LEU A 245 -26.81 2.98 7.68
CA LEU A 245 -27.20 1.82 6.90
C LEU A 245 -26.87 0.53 7.65
N THR A 246 -27.78 -0.42 7.58
CA THR A 246 -27.54 -1.80 7.98
C THR A 246 -26.55 -2.48 7.02
N SER A 247 -25.99 -3.62 7.44
CA SER A 247 -25.10 -4.44 6.61
C SER A 247 -25.72 -4.89 5.28
N THR A 248 -27.06 -5.06 5.25
CA THR A 248 -27.79 -5.40 4.03
C THR A 248 -27.91 -4.17 3.13
N GLU A 249 -28.42 -3.05 3.65
CA GLU A 249 -28.62 -1.81 2.88
C GLU A 249 -27.30 -1.27 2.29
N ILE A 250 -26.19 -1.32 3.04
CA ILE A 250 -24.88 -0.90 2.51
C ILE A 250 -24.41 -1.81 1.36
N THR A 251 -24.75 -3.09 1.41
CA THR A 251 -24.41 -4.06 0.35
C THR A 251 -25.28 -3.82 -0.89
N GLU A 252 -26.58 -3.61 -0.69
CA GLU A 252 -27.51 -3.26 -1.78
C GLU A 252 -27.09 -1.96 -2.48
N PHE A 253 -26.76 -0.92 -1.71
CA PHE A 253 -26.33 0.35 -2.28
C PHE A 253 -25.02 0.20 -3.08
N LEU A 254 -24.03 -0.52 -2.54
CA LEU A 254 -22.80 -0.81 -3.27
C LEU A 254 -23.08 -1.57 -4.57
N ASN A 255 -23.92 -2.60 -4.53
CA ASN A 255 -24.28 -3.39 -5.71
C ASN A 255 -25.05 -2.58 -6.75
N TYR A 256 -25.93 -1.69 -6.30
CA TYR A 256 -26.62 -0.75 -7.18
C TYR A 256 -25.62 0.16 -7.91
N LEU A 257 -24.67 0.78 -7.21
CA LEU A 257 -23.67 1.62 -7.87
C LEU A 257 -22.80 0.83 -8.85
N LYS A 258 -22.38 -0.39 -8.47
CA LYS A 258 -21.60 -1.29 -9.35
C LYS A 258 -22.35 -1.70 -10.62
N SER A 259 -23.67 -1.78 -10.58
CA SER A 259 -24.48 -2.17 -11.76
C SER A 259 -24.65 -1.03 -12.77
N LEU A 260 -24.43 0.22 -12.36
CA LEU A 260 -24.52 1.38 -13.23
C LEU A 260 -23.32 1.46 -14.19
N PRO A 261 -23.56 1.69 -15.50
CA PRO A 261 -22.48 1.81 -16.48
C PRO A 261 -21.60 3.02 -16.16
N THR A 262 -20.29 2.88 -16.38
CA THR A 262 -19.39 4.04 -16.29
C THR A 262 -19.78 5.06 -17.36
N PRO A 263 -20.06 6.33 -16.99
CA PRO A 263 -20.40 7.34 -17.97
C PRO A 263 -19.28 7.47 -19.02
N PHE A 264 -19.65 7.47 -20.30
CA PHE A 264 -18.72 7.83 -21.37
C PHE A 264 -18.42 9.33 -21.23
N ASN A 265 -17.34 9.68 -20.55
CA ASN A 265 -16.80 11.03 -20.68
C ASN A 265 -16.20 11.14 -22.09
N ILE A 266 -16.90 11.86 -22.97
CA ILE A 266 -16.29 12.48 -24.14
C ILE A 266 -15.39 13.59 -23.59
N THR A 267 -14.13 13.27 -23.30
CA THR A 267 -13.09 14.29 -23.19
C THR A 267 -12.65 14.63 -24.60
N VAL A 268 -13.07 15.82 -25.07
CA VAL A 268 -12.34 16.63 -26.06
C VAL A 268 -11.09 17.18 -25.38
#